data_AF-T0Z988-F1
#
_entry.id   AF-T0Z988-F1
#
_cell.length_a   1.000
_cell.length_b   1.000
_cell.length_c   1.000
_cell.angle_alpha   90.00
_cell.angle_beta   90.00
_cell.angle_gamma   90.00
#
_symmetry.space_group_name_H-M   'P 1'
#
loop_
_entity.id
_entity.type
_entity.pdbx_description
1 polymer ?
#
loop_
_entity_poly.entity_id
_entity_poly.type
_entity_poly.pdbx_seq_one_letter_code
_entity_poly.pdbx_strand_id
1 'polypeptide(L)'
;MEKKPKGTRKGFTTGACSAAAARAAVLGLIQGSVPDVVECDLPNGERVRFSVSEGQSDGSSAHAVVIKDAGDDPDVTDKAALTADVRWLPDFPGTVHLKGGAGVGTVTMPGLGLEVGGPAINPVPRRNIEANVRQVAQAVLERQGLEVCISVPGGEILAKRTLNSRLGIVGGISILGTTGIVHPYSTAAFRASVIQGIEVAANQGQDTVVLTTGGRTEKFVMGVLPHLAPACFVQMGDFLKYALDTVVKCGIARVIIGGMVGKLTKIAQGETITHAHRNPVDTDLLAEIAGSVGGFCRGMQRHSAI
;
A
#
# COMPACT_ATOMS: atom_id res chain seq x y z
N MET A 1 -29.14 12.10 7.17
CA MET A 1 -28.12 11.21 7.77
C MET A 1 -26.87 12.06 7.99
N GLU A 2 -26.65 12.55 9.21
CA GLU A 2 -25.48 13.37 9.53
C GLU A 2 -24.19 12.57 9.27
N LYS A 3 -23.29 13.12 8.45
CA LYS A 3 -21.95 12.54 8.26
C LYS A 3 -21.24 12.62 9.61
N LYS A 4 -20.94 11.46 10.22
CA LYS A 4 -20.01 11.39 11.35
C LYS A 4 -18.74 12.19 11.00
N PRO A 5 -18.25 13.07 11.87
CA PRO A 5 -17.03 13.82 11.60
C PRO A 5 -15.91 12.83 11.33
N LYS A 6 -15.21 13.01 10.21
CA LYS A 6 -14.02 12.21 9.88
C LYS A 6 -12.95 12.54 10.91
N GLY A 7 -12.48 11.53 11.64
CA GLY A 7 -11.44 11.70 12.63
C GLY A 7 -10.10 12.12 12.01
N THR A 8 -9.28 12.82 12.79
CA THR A 8 -8.00 13.42 12.35
C THR A 8 -6.77 12.71 12.94
N ARG A 9 -6.98 11.70 13.78
CA ARG A 9 -5.90 10.97 14.45
C ARG A 9 -5.07 10.21 13.42
N LYS A 10 -3.78 10.51 13.40
CA LYS A 10 -2.79 9.77 12.61
C LYS A 10 -2.50 8.42 13.24
N GLY A 11 -2.07 7.48 12.43
CA GLY A 11 -1.59 6.18 12.85
C GLY A 11 -0.19 5.88 12.32
N PHE A 12 0.19 4.62 12.40
CA PHE A 12 1.48 4.11 11.94
C PHE A 12 1.30 3.05 10.86
N THR A 13 2.23 3.00 9.91
CA THR A 13 2.16 2.04 8.81
C THR A 13 2.59 0.64 9.27
N THR A 14 2.27 -0.40 8.50
CA THR A 14 2.78 -1.75 8.79
C THR A 14 4.30 -1.80 8.83
N GLY A 15 4.97 -1.01 7.97
CA GLY A 15 6.42 -0.84 7.99
C GLY A 15 6.97 -0.25 9.29
N ALA A 16 6.36 0.82 9.82
CA ALA A 16 6.78 1.43 11.08
C ALA A 16 6.61 0.48 12.27
N CYS A 17 5.45 -0.19 12.37
CA CYS A 17 5.21 -1.18 13.41
C CYS A 17 6.18 -2.38 13.31
N SER A 18 6.51 -2.83 12.10
CA SER A 18 7.48 -3.92 11.88
C SER A 18 8.90 -3.50 12.27
N ALA A 19 9.31 -2.27 11.98
CA ALA A 19 10.61 -1.74 12.40
C ALA A 19 10.71 -1.61 13.92
N ALA A 20 9.64 -1.16 14.58
CA ALA A 20 9.55 -1.10 16.03
C ALA A 20 9.63 -2.49 16.67
N ALA A 21 8.86 -3.47 16.16
CA ALA A 21 8.91 -4.86 16.63
C ALA A 21 10.31 -5.46 16.47
N ALA A 22 10.93 -5.30 15.28
CA ALA A 22 12.29 -5.80 15.04
C ALA A 22 13.31 -5.17 15.99
N ARG A 23 13.23 -3.86 16.21
CA ARG A 23 14.12 -3.18 17.15
C ARG A 23 13.96 -3.67 18.58
N ALA A 24 12.72 -3.83 19.05
CA ALA A 24 12.43 -4.36 20.38
C ALA A 24 12.94 -5.78 20.57
N ALA A 25 12.73 -6.66 19.59
CA ALA A 25 13.23 -8.03 19.61
C ALA A 25 14.77 -8.07 19.68
N VAL A 26 15.46 -7.24 18.87
CA VAL A 26 16.93 -7.16 18.91
C VAL A 26 17.45 -6.63 20.24
N LEU A 27 16.77 -5.66 20.85
CA LEU A 27 17.10 -5.22 22.22
C LEU A 27 16.95 -6.38 23.20
N GLY A 28 15.89 -7.18 23.10
CA GLY A 28 15.72 -8.37 23.92
C GLY A 28 16.78 -9.45 23.71
N LEU A 29 17.29 -9.58 22.48
CA LEU A 29 18.38 -10.51 22.17
C LEU A 29 19.72 -10.06 22.78
N ILE A 30 19.95 -8.75 22.89
CA ILE A 30 21.18 -8.17 23.47
C ILE A 30 21.10 -8.12 25.00
N GLN A 31 19.94 -7.75 25.54
CA GLN A 31 19.76 -7.43 26.96
C GLN A 31 19.19 -8.60 27.76
N GLY A 32 18.69 -9.65 27.09
CA GLY A 32 18.00 -10.78 27.72
C GLY A 32 16.53 -10.53 28.06
N SER A 33 16.02 -9.31 27.85
CA SER A 33 14.62 -8.95 28.08
C SER A 33 14.13 -7.94 27.05
N VAL A 34 13.00 -8.21 26.40
CA VAL A 34 12.37 -7.28 25.45
C VAL A 34 11.72 -6.13 26.22
N PRO A 35 11.95 -4.86 25.84
CA PRO A 35 11.35 -3.73 26.53
C PRO A 35 9.86 -3.56 26.19
N ASP A 36 9.05 -3.12 27.15
CA ASP A 36 7.62 -2.83 26.96
C ASP A 36 7.36 -1.64 26.02
N VAL A 37 8.36 -0.77 25.83
CA VAL A 37 8.29 0.39 24.94
C VAL A 37 9.61 0.57 24.22
N VAL A 38 9.54 0.82 22.92
CA VAL A 38 10.73 1.06 22.09
C VAL A 38 10.61 2.39 21.34
N GLU A 39 11.69 3.14 21.25
CA GLU A 39 11.81 4.29 20.36
C GLU A 39 12.29 3.84 18.99
N CYS A 40 11.57 4.20 17.93
CA CYS A 40 11.87 3.82 16.56
C CYS A 40 11.96 5.07 15.68
N ASP A 41 12.99 5.11 14.83
CA ASP A 41 13.08 6.12 13.78
C ASP A 41 12.16 5.73 12.63
N LEU A 42 11.38 6.68 12.14
CA LEU A 42 10.50 6.52 11.00
C LEU A 42 11.19 6.95 9.69
N PRO A 43 10.72 6.49 8.52
CA PRO A 43 11.27 6.91 7.23
C PRO A 43 11.24 8.42 6.97
N ASN A 44 10.34 9.16 7.61
CA ASN A 44 10.27 10.62 7.50
C ASN A 44 11.23 11.36 8.44
N GLY A 45 12.03 10.65 9.23
CA GLY A 45 13.00 11.22 10.18
C GLY A 45 12.44 11.50 11.57
N GLU A 46 11.14 11.29 11.81
CA GLU A 46 10.57 11.41 13.16
C GLU A 46 10.99 10.21 14.03
N ARG A 47 11.26 10.46 15.32
CA ARG A 47 11.47 9.41 16.33
C ARG A 47 10.22 9.26 17.18
N VAL A 48 9.69 8.04 17.25
CA VAL A 48 8.40 7.75 17.87
C VAL A 48 8.49 6.55 18.82
N ARG A 49 7.72 6.60 19.91
CA ARG A 49 7.58 5.50 20.88
C ARG A 49 6.46 4.55 20.48
N PHE A 50 6.75 3.26 20.50
CA PHE A 50 5.81 2.18 20.25
C PHE A 50 5.69 1.31 21.50
N SER A 51 4.47 1.00 21.92
CA SER A 51 4.21 -0.04 22.91
C SER A 51 4.44 -1.42 22.29
N VAL A 52 5.19 -2.25 22.99
CA VAL A 52 5.41 -3.65 22.67
C VAL A 52 4.38 -4.44 23.46
N SER A 53 3.47 -5.13 22.78
CA SER A 53 2.36 -5.85 23.44
C SER A 53 2.82 -7.18 24.03
N GLU A 54 3.78 -7.83 23.37
CA GLU A 54 4.36 -9.11 23.79
C GLU A 54 5.85 -9.10 23.47
N GLY A 55 6.65 -9.65 24.37
CA GLY A 55 8.11 -9.70 24.25
C GLY A 55 8.68 -10.92 24.95
N GLN A 56 9.54 -11.66 24.27
CA GLN A 56 10.20 -12.87 24.79
C GLN A 56 11.65 -12.92 24.32
N SER A 57 12.54 -13.47 25.14
CA SER A 57 13.93 -13.72 24.79
C SER A 57 14.37 -15.01 25.50
N ASP A 58 15.05 -15.89 24.78
CA ASP A 58 15.60 -17.14 25.32
C ASP A 58 17.15 -17.14 25.35
N GLY A 59 17.76 -16.00 25.01
CA GLY A 59 19.21 -15.82 24.92
C GLY A 59 19.82 -16.25 23.58
N SER A 60 19.11 -17.02 22.76
CA SER A 60 19.50 -17.42 21.41
C SER A 60 18.64 -16.77 20.32
N SER A 61 17.39 -16.48 20.68
CA SER A 61 16.39 -15.82 19.87
C SER A 61 15.55 -14.88 20.73
N ALA A 62 14.91 -13.92 20.07
CA ALA A 62 13.97 -13.02 20.71
C ALA A 62 12.78 -12.73 19.79
N HIS A 63 11.65 -12.44 20.41
CA HIS A 63 10.37 -12.19 19.77
C HIS A 63 9.77 -10.90 20.33
N ALA A 64 9.21 -10.06 19.46
CA ALA A 64 8.43 -8.91 19.90
C ALA A 64 7.23 -8.65 19.00
N VAL A 65 6.16 -8.11 19.60
CA VAL A 65 4.91 -7.79 18.92
C VAL A 65 4.56 -6.31 19.11
N VAL A 66 4.21 -5.65 18.00
CA VAL A 66 3.63 -4.30 18.01
C VAL A 66 2.28 -4.36 17.33
N ILE A 67 1.23 -3.96 18.05
CA ILE A 67 -0.12 -3.85 17.49
C ILE A 67 -0.23 -2.56 16.69
N LYS A 68 -0.58 -2.68 15.40
CA LYS A 68 -0.78 -1.51 14.55
C LYS A 68 -1.96 -0.68 15.03
N ASP A 69 -1.75 0.63 15.05
CA ASP A 69 -2.77 1.62 15.26
C ASP A 69 -2.83 2.54 14.03
N ALA A 70 -3.91 2.42 13.24
CA ALA A 70 -4.11 3.17 12.01
C ALA A 70 -4.68 4.58 12.23
N GLY A 71 -4.86 5.00 13.48
CA GLY A 71 -5.49 6.29 13.75
C GLY A 71 -7.00 6.22 13.50
N ASP A 72 -7.53 7.20 12.78
CA ASP A 72 -8.92 7.21 12.32
C ASP A 72 -9.08 6.76 10.86
N ASP A 73 -8.00 6.22 10.25
CA ASP A 73 -8.05 5.69 8.90
C ASP A 73 -8.80 4.34 8.89
N PRO A 74 -9.75 4.11 7.98
CA PRO A 74 -10.42 2.82 7.82
C PRO A 74 -9.51 1.79 7.12
N ASP A 75 -8.32 1.59 7.69
CA ASP A 75 -7.28 0.69 7.19
C ASP A 75 -7.62 -0.76 7.59
N VAL A 76 -7.60 -1.66 6.61
CA VAL A 76 -7.88 -3.08 6.83
C VAL A 76 -6.87 -3.77 7.74
N THR A 77 -5.67 -3.23 7.88
CA THR A 77 -4.62 -3.76 8.75
C THR A 77 -4.55 -3.03 10.09
N ASP A 78 -5.53 -2.20 10.44
CA ASP A 78 -5.66 -1.69 11.82
C ASP A 78 -5.78 -2.87 12.81
N LYS A 79 -5.15 -2.72 13.98
CA LYS A 79 -5.05 -3.75 15.03
C LYS A 79 -4.35 -5.05 14.63
N ALA A 80 -3.76 -5.14 13.44
CA ALA A 80 -2.91 -6.26 13.09
C ALA A 80 -1.69 -6.32 14.03
N ALA A 81 -1.34 -7.53 14.48
CA ALA A 81 -0.12 -7.78 15.22
C ALA A 81 1.06 -7.89 14.25
N LEU A 82 2.00 -6.96 14.31
CA LEU A 82 3.25 -7.04 13.56
C LEU A 82 4.29 -7.66 14.48
N THR A 83 4.78 -8.83 14.13
CA THR A 83 5.73 -9.58 14.95
C THR A 83 7.09 -9.61 14.29
N ALA A 84 8.13 -9.67 15.13
CA ALA A 84 9.50 -9.88 14.67
C ALA A 84 10.17 -10.95 15.51
N ASP A 85 10.67 -11.99 14.85
CA ASP A 85 11.52 -13.03 15.41
C ASP A 85 12.94 -12.78 14.94
N VAL A 86 13.90 -12.74 15.88
CA VAL A 86 15.29 -12.41 15.57
C VAL A 86 16.24 -13.39 16.21
N ARG A 87 17.37 -13.64 15.52
CA ARG A 87 18.48 -14.46 16.03
C ARG A 87 19.79 -14.06 15.37
N TRP A 88 20.89 -14.29 16.08
CA TRP A 88 22.22 -14.05 15.51
C TRP A 88 22.57 -15.10 14.44
N LEU A 89 23.39 -14.67 13.48
CA LEU A 89 23.97 -15.50 12.42
C LEU A 89 25.50 -15.42 12.52
N PRO A 90 26.15 -16.28 13.32
CA PRO A 90 27.58 -16.14 13.63
C PRO A 90 28.49 -16.05 12.39
N ASP A 91 28.15 -16.76 11.32
CA ASP A 91 28.98 -16.88 10.11
C ASP A 91 28.79 -15.74 9.09
N PHE A 92 27.95 -14.75 9.38
CA PHE A 92 27.55 -13.69 8.43
C PHE A 92 27.78 -12.27 8.96
N PRO A 93 29.00 -11.90 9.39
CA PRO A 93 29.29 -10.60 9.98
C PRO A 93 28.80 -9.43 9.10
N GLY A 94 28.24 -8.41 9.74
CA GLY A 94 27.75 -7.19 9.11
C GLY A 94 26.40 -7.31 8.40
N THR A 95 25.86 -8.53 8.30
CA THR A 95 24.69 -8.81 7.46
C THR A 95 23.38 -8.79 8.25
N VAL A 96 22.35 -8.18 7.67
CA VAL A 96 20.97 -8.25 8.18
C VAL A 96 20.11 -8.99 7.16
N HIS A 97 19.76 -10.23 7.46
CA HIS A 97 18.89 -11.07 6.63
C HIS A 97 17.43 -10.86 7.01
N LEU A 98 16.72 -10.10 6.18
CA LEU A 98 15.28 -9.86 6.35
C LEU A 98 14.46 -10.94 5.65
N LYS A 99 13.58 -11.60 6.41
CA LYS A 99 12.63 -12.62 5.96
C LYS A 99 11.18 -12.20 6.22
N GLY A 100 10.26 -12.75 5.45
CA GLY A 100 8.83 -12.74 5.76
C GLY A 100 8.40 -14.10 6.28
N GLY A 101 7.68 -14.11 7.40
CA GLY A 101 7.05 -15.29 7.98
C GLY A 101 5.55 -15.30 7.74
N ALA A 102 4.80 -15.88 8.67
CA ALA A 102 3.36 -16.11 8.51
C ALA A 102 2.60 -14.79 8.24
N GLY A 103 1.70 -14.80 7.26
CA GLY A 103 0.84 -13.65 6.92
C GLY A 103 1.53 -12.45 6.27
N VAL A 104 2.86 -12.50 6.05
CA VAL A 104 3.53 -11.62 5.08
C VAL A 104 3.42 -12.25 3.70
N GLY A 105 2.94 -11.48 2.72
CA GLY A 105 2.73 -11.98 1.37
C GLY A 105 4.03 -12.36 0.67
N THR A 106 3.97 -13.32 -0.24
CA THR A 106 5.06 -13.69 -1.15
C THR A 106 4.80 -13.07 -2.51
N VAL A 107 5.83 -12.48 -3.10
CA VAL A 107 5.77 -11.88 -4.44
C VAL A 107 5.86 -13.00 -5.48
N THR A 108 4.80 -13.17 -6.29
CA THR A 108 4.70 -14.21 -7.31
C THR A 108 4.82 -13.67 -8.73
N MET A 109 4.78 -12.34 -8.91
CA MET A 109 4.89 -11.70 -10.21
C MET A 109 5.93 -10.58 -10.18
N PRO A 110 6.63 -10.34 -11.30
CA PRO A 110 7.53 -9.20 -11.40
C PRO A 110 6.75 -7.87 -11.37
N GLY A 111 7.46 -6.80 -11.04
CA GLY A 111 6.98 -5.43 -11.26
C GLY A 111 6.64 -4.60 -10.04
N LEU A 112 6.77 -5.16 -8.85
CA LEU A 112 6.63 -4.43 -7.59
C LEU A 112 7.94 -3.78 -7.10
N GLY A 113 9.03 -3.89 -7.86
CA GLY A 113 10.37 -3.56 -7.38
C GLY A 113 10.84 -4.48 -6.25
N LEU A 114 10.25 -5.68 -6.18
CA LEU A 114 10.56 -6.74 -5.21
C LEU A 114 10.96 -8.01 -5.95
N GLU A 115 11.79 -8.81 -5.30
CA GLU A 115 12.24 -10.10 -5.80
C GLU A 115 11.09 -11.11 -5.85
N VAL A 116 10.91 -11.78 -6.98
CA VAL A 116 9.93 -12.86 -7.12
C VAL A 116 10.37 -14.05 -6.27
N GLY A 117 9.44 -14.60 -5.50
CA GLY A 117 9.70 -15.59 -4.44
C GLY A 117 10.07 -14.95 -3.10
N GLY A 118 10.38 -13.65 -3.07
CA GLY A 118 10.70 -12.91 -1.86
C GLY A 118 9.47 -12.42 -1.08
N PRO A 119 9.68 -11.96 0.17
CA PRO A 119 8.62 -11.42 0.99
C PRO A 119 8.17 -10.03 0.50
N ALA A 120 6.88 -9.73 0.64
CA ALA A 120 6.25 -8.48 0.24
C ALA A 120 6.57 -7.34 1.23
N ILE A 121 7.85 -7.08 1.45
CA ILE A 121 8.36 -5.99 2.29
C ILE A 121 8.96 -4.92 1.39
N ASN A 122 8.27 -3.78 1.27
CA ASN A 122 8.66 -2.73 0.32
C ASN A 122 10.04 -2.11 0.64
N PRO A 123 10.74 -1.51 -0.34
CA PRO A 123 12.10 -1.00 -0.17
C PRO A 123 12.27 0.06 0.93
N VAL A 124 11.26 0.90 1.18
CA VAL A 124 11.31 1.89 2.27
C VAL A 124 11.19 1.22 3.64
N PRO A 125 10.16 0.40 3.93
CA PRO A 125 10.11 -0.41 5.15
C PRO A 125 11.33 -1.30 5.37
N ARG A 126 11.85 -1.97 4.32
CA ARG A 126 13.05 -2.81 4.42
C ARG A 126 14.25 -2.02 4.96
N ARG A 127 14.53 -0.86 4.38
CA ARG A 127 15.58 0.05 4.85
C ARG A 127 15.33 0.56 6.26
N ASN A 128 14.07 0.83 6.60
CA ASN A 128 13.72 1.35 7.92
C ASN A 128 13.86 0.29 9.03
N ILE A 129 13.45 -0.95 8.77
CA ILE A 129 13.68 -2.09 9.66
C ILE A 129 15.19 -2.26 9.86
N GLU A 130 15.95 -2.36 8.76
CA GLU A 130 17.40 -2.54 8.81
C GLU A 130 18.12 -1.42 9.57
N ALA A 131 17.77 -0.16 9.33
CA ALA A 131 18.35 0.97 10.02
C ALA A 131 18.10 0.91 11.54
N ASN A 132 16.86 0.60 11.94
CA ASN A 132 16.50 0.53 13.36
C ASN A 132 17.20 -0.61 14.11
N VAL A 133 17.33 -1.80 13.49
CA VAL A 133 18.05 -2.91 14.12
C VAL A 133 19.56 -2.65 14.16
N ARG A 134 20.14 -2.05 13.12
CA ARG A 134 21.56 -1.70 13.08
C ARG A 134 21.94 -0.69 14.16
N GLN A 135 21.07 0.30 14.44
CA GLN A 135 21.32 1.29 15.49
C GLN A 135 21.51 0.66 16.88
N VAL A 136 20.83 -0.44 17.17
CA VAL A 136 20.92 -1.11 18.49
C VAL A 136 21.90 -2.27 18.51
N ALA A 137 22.21 -2.85 17.35
CA ALA A 137 23.07 -4.03 17.23
C ALA A 137 24.47 -3.77 16.65
N GLN A 138 24.87 -2.52 16.39
CA GLN A 138 26.10 -2.18 15.66
C GLN A 138 27.33 -2.96 16.13
N ALA A 139 27.63 -2.94 17.44
CA ALA A 139 28.81 -3.60 17.99
C ALA A 139 28.78 -5.13 17.85
N VAL A 140 27.60 -5.75 17.87
CA VAL A 140 27.45 -7.20 17.67
C VAL A 140 27.52 -7.56 16.19
N LEU A 141 26.95 -6.70 15.34
CA LEU A 141 26.95 -6.87 13.89
C LEU A 141 28.36 -6.80 13.29
N GLU A 142 29.33 -6.16 13.94
CA GLU A 142 30.74 -6.23 13.53
C GLU A 142 31.32 -7.65 13.56
N ARG A 143 30.71 -8.54 14.36
CA ARG A 143 31.22 -9.90 14.61
C ARG A 143 30.31 -11.00 14.07
N GLN A 144 29.02 -10.72 13.93
CA GLN A 144 28.00 -11.68 13.53
C GLN A 144 26.95 -11.02 12.63
N GLY A 145 26.15 -11.81 11.94
CA GLY A 145 24.96 -11.35 11.24
C GLY A 145 23.72 -11.40 12.13
N LEU A 146 22.61 -10.90 11.60
CA LEU A 146 21.29 -10.92 12.23
C LEU A 146 20.26 -11.42 11.24
N GLU A 147 19.47 -12.42 11.61
CA GLU A 147 18.24 -12.75 10.91
C GLU A 147 17.08 -12.01 11.57
N VAL A 148 16.22 -11.39 10.76
CA VAL A 148 14.98 -10.74 11.19
C VAL A 148 13.84 -11.32 10.36
N CYS A 149 12.93 -12.04 10.99
CA CYS A 149 11.73 -12.56 10.35
C CYS A 149 10.52 -11.73 10.78
N ILE A 150 9.89 -11.03 9.84
CA ILE A 150 8.67 -10.27 10.10
C ILE A 150 7.46 -11.14 9.78
N SER A 151 6.51 -11.24 10.71
CA SER A 151 5.25 -11.94 10.50
C SER A 151 4.05 -11.06 10.87
N VAL A 152 2.89 -11.41 10.32
CA VAL A 152 1.60 -10.80 10.62
C VAL A 152 0.58 -11.92 10.82
N PRO A 153 0.41 -12.48 12.03
CA PRO A 153 -0.59 -13.51 12.28
C PRO A 153 -1.97 -13.12 11.77
N GLY A 154 -2.60 -13.97 10.95
CA GLY A 154 -3.88 -13.69 10.29
C GLY A 154 -3.78 -12.78 9.05
N GLY A 155 -2.57 -12.41 8.62
CA GLY A 155 -2.32 -11.57 7.44
C GLY A 155 -2.87 -12.17 6.14
N GLU A 156 -2.93 -13.49 6.02
CA GLU A 156 -3.55 -14.18 4.89
C GLU A 156 -5.07 -13.94 4.80
N ILE A 157 -5.74 -13.74 5.94
CA ILE A 157 -7.16 -13.40 6.00
C ILE A 157 -7.34 -11.94 5.62
N LEU A 158 -6.49 -11.05 6.15
CA LEU A 158 -6.51 -9.61 5.84
C LEU A 158 -6.26 -9.36 4.35
N ALA A 159 -5.33 -10.10 3.74
CA ALA A 159 -4.96 -9.98 2.34
C ALA A 159 -6.13 -10.22 1.37
N LYS A 160 -7.14 -11.02 1.74
CA LYS A 160 -8.34 -11.25 0.92
C LYS A 160 -9.17 -9.98 0.72
N ARG A 161 -8.96 -8.97 1.57
CA ARG A 161 -9.63 -7.66 1.53
C ARG A 161 -8.74 -6.55 0.95
N THR A 162 -7.56 -6.89 0.43
CA THR A 162 -6.64 -5.94 -0.23
C THR A 162 -6.61 -6.18 -1.74
N LEU A 163 -5.87 -5.32 -2.46
CA LEU A 163 -5.59 -5.49 -3.88
C LEU A 163 -4.34 -6.35 -4.15
N ASN A 164 -3.74 -6.95 -3.11
CA ASN A 164 -2.44 -7.63 -3.18
C ASN A 164 -2.40 -8.78 -4.19
N SER A 165 -3.44 -9.61 -4.25
CA SER A 165 -3.49 -10.74 -5.17
C SER A 165 -3.37 -10.33 -6.63
N ARG A 166 -3.92 -9.16 -6.99
CA ARG A 166 -3.84 -8.60 -8.35
C ARG A 166 -2.45 -8.07 -8.68
N LEU A 167 -1.72 -7.64 -7.66
CA LEU A 167 -0.34 -7.19 -7.79
C LEU A 167 0.66 -8.37 -7.75
N GLY A 168 0.17 -9.61 -7.71
CA GLY A 168 1.01 -10.80 -7.60
C GLY A 168 1.61 -10.96 -6.21
N ILE A 169 0.87 -10.62 -5.16
CA ILE A 169 1.26 -10.89 -3.76
C ILE A 169 0.25 -11.88 -3.17
N VAL A 170 0.73 -13.04 -2.75
CA VAL A 170 -0.10 -14.17 -2.30
C VAL A 170 0.28 -14.59 -0.88
N GLY A 171 -0.67 -15.12 -0.11
CA GLY A 171 -0.42 -15.71 1.20
C GLY A 171 -0.29 -14.71 2.36
N GLY A 172 -0.45 -13.41 2.12
CA GLY A 172 -0.33 -12.41 3.18
C GLY A 172 -0.41 -10.96 2.71
N ILE A 173 -0.31 -10.04 3.67
CA ILE A 173 -0.28 -8.60 3.41
C ILE A 173 1.13 -8.11 3.06
N SER A 174 1.21 -6.89 2.53
CA SER A 174 2.50 -6.24 2.31
C SER A 174 2.90 -5.40 3.52
N ILE A 175 4.19 -5.43 3.84
CA ILE A 175 4.79 -4.49 4.79
C ILE A 175 5.17 -3.24 4.01
N LEU A 176 4.41 -2.17 4.21
CA LEU A 176 4.45 -0.95 3.39
C LEU A 176 4.39 0.32 4.25
N GLY A 177 4.63 1.46 3.60
CA GLY A 177 4.66 2.78 4.22
C GLY A 177 5.91 3.56 3.82
N THR A 178 5.73 4.73 3.22
CA THR A 178 6.83 5.55 2.73
C THR A 178 7.33 6.56 3.76
N THR A 179 6.49 6.97 4.69
CA THR A 179 6.81 7.95 5.75
C THR A 179 6.82 7.33 7.15
N GLY A 180 6.22 6.15 7.32
CA GLY A 180 5.94 5.53 8.62
C GLY A 180 4.63 5.99 9.27
N ILE A 181 3.97 7.01 8.72
CA ILE A 181 2.74 7.61 9.25
C ILE A 181 1.55 7.31 8.35
N VAL A 182 0.44 6.86 8.95
CA VAL A 182 -0.87 6.76 8.32
C VAL A 182 -1.65 8.03 8.59
N HIS A 183 -2.12 8.68 7.53
CA HIS A 183 -3.01 9.83 7.62
C HIS A 183 -4.44 9.38 7.28
N PRO A 184 -5.43 9.68 8.12
CA PRO A 184 -6.80 9.24 7.89
C PRO A 184 -7.36 9.84 6.59
N TYR A 185 -7.96 8.99 5.76
CA TYR A 185 -8.53 9.36 4.45
C TYR A 185 -7.52 10.02 3.51
N SER A 186 -6.25 9.62 3.61
CA SER A 186 -5.15 10.24 2.86
C SER A 186 -5.29 10.07 1.35
N THR A 187 -5.36 11.21 0.66
CA THR A 187 -5.23 11.28 -0.79
C THR A 187 -3.85 10.79 -1.26
N ALA A 188 -2.82 10.94 -0.45
CA ALA A 188 -1.46 10.50 -0.78
C ALA A 188 -1.33 8.97 -0.76
N ALA A 189 -1.93 8.28 0.22
CA ALA A 189 -1.93 6.82 0.27
C ALA A 189 -2.70 6.22 -0.92
N PHE A 190 -3.86 6.80 -1.23
CA PHE A 190 -4.61 6.39 -2.42
C PHE A 190 -3.83 6.66 -3.71
N ARG A 191 -3.22 7.83 -3.86
CA ARG A 191 -2.36 8.14 -5.02
C ARG A 191 -1.22 7.13 -5.17
N ALA A 192 -0.55 6.75 -4.09
CA ALA A 192 0.52 5.76 -4.13
C ALA A 192 0.01 4.40 -4.66
N SER A 193 -1.20 3.98 -4.27
CA SER A 193 -1.81 2.75 -4.78
C SER A 193 -2.10 2.80 -6.29
N VAL A 194 -2.48 3.97 -6.82
CA VAL A 194 -2.70 4.18 -8.26
C VAL A 194 -1.37 4.08 -9.02
N ILE A 195 -0.33 4.75 -8.54
CA ILE A 195 1.01 4.72 -9.13
C ILE A 195 1.53 3.28 -9.17
N GLN A 196 1.46 2.57 -8.04
CA GLN A 196 1.92 1.20 -7.92
C GLN A 196 1.17 0.24 -8.86
N GLY A 197 -0.15 0.41 -9.01
CA GLY A 197 -0.93 -0.41 -9.96
C GLY A 197 -0.46 -0.23 -11.41
N ILE A 198 -0.14 0.99 -11.82
CA ILE A 198 0.35 1.30 -13.17
C ILE A 198 1.77 0.77 -13.37
N GLU A 199 2.66 0.96 -12.39
CA GLU A 199 4.02 0.43 -12.44
C GLU A 199 4.04 -1.11 -12.53
N VAL A 200 3.13 -1.78 -11.83
CA VAL A 200 2.97 -3.24 -11.94
C VAL A 200 2.53 -3.65 -13.35
N ALA A 201 1.54 -2.97 -13.93
CA ALA A 201 1.12 -3.26 -15.31
C ALA A 201 2.28 -3.08 -16.30
N ALA A 202 3.00 -1.95 -16.22
CA ALA A 202 4.14 -1.67 -17.09
C ALA A 202 5.26 -2.70 -16.96
N ASN A 203 5.64 -3.03 -15.72
CA ASN A 203 6.73 -3.98 -15.46
C ASN A 203 6.35 -5.43 -15.81
N GLN A 204 5.06 -5.74 -15.96
CA GLN A 204 4.59 -7.01 -16.53
C GLN A 204 4.52 -6.98 -18.07
N GLY A 205 5.10 -5.95 -18.71
CA GLY A 205 5.14 -5.80 -20.16
C GLY A 205 3.79 -5.44 -20.78
N GLN A 206 2.83 -4.97 -19.99
CA GLN A 206 1.54 -4.56 -20.53
C GLN A 206 1.67 -3.23 -21.28
N ASP A 207 1.18 -3.19 -22.52
CA ASP A 207 1.15 -1.99 -23.36
C ASP A 207 -0.11 -1.12 -23.12
N THR A 208 -1.05 -1.66 -22.35
CA THR A 208 -2.38 -1.09 -22.12
C THR A 208 -2.68 -1.06 -20.62
N VAL A 209 -3.20 0.08 -20.14
CA VAL A 209 -3.79 0.19 -18.80
C VAL A 209 -5.24 0.68 -18.88
N VAL A 210 -6.08 0.17 -18.00
CA VAL A 210 -7.48 0.54 -17.82
C VAL A 210 -7.61 1.33 -16.52
N LEU A 211 -7.86 2.63 -16.65
CA LEU A 211 -8.05 3.53 -15.52
C LEU A 211 -9.53 3.65 -15.20
N THR A 212 -9.93 3.21 -13.99
CA THR A 212 -11.34 3.18 -13.60
C THR A 212 -11.65 4.15 -12.46
N THR A 213 -12.84 4.75 -12.52
CA THR A 213 -13.27 5.73 -11.50
C THR A 213 -13.72 5.12 -10.17
N GLY A 214 -13.78 3.78 -10.08
CA GLY A 214 -14.14 3.03 -8.88
C GLY A 214 -14.53 1.59 -9.20
N GLY A 215 -14.72 0.76 -8.16
CA GLY A 215 -14.87 -0.69 -8.31
C GLY A 215 -16.09 -1.18 -9.09
N ARG A 216 -17.19 -0.40 -9.15
CA ARG A 216 -18.33 -0.77 -10.02
C ARG A 216 -17.94 -0.68 -11.49
N THR A 217 -17.28 0.41 -11.88
CA THR A 217 -16.83 0.59 -13.27
C THR A 217 -15.72 -0.38 -13.61
N GLU A 218 -14.81 -0.65 -12.68
CA GLU A 218 -13.79 -1.67 -12.88
C GLU A 218 -14.39 -3.05 -13.19
N LYS A 219 -15.33 -3.53 -12.35
CA LYS A 219 -16.01 -4.81 -12.58
C LYS A 219 -16.69 -4.88 -13.94
N PHE A 220 -17.33 -3.79 -14.36
CA PHE A 220 -17.96 -3.71 -15.68
C PHE A 220 -16.93 -3.81 -16.80
N VAL A 221 -15.87 -2.99 -16.77
CA VAL A 221 -14.87 -2.96 -17.85
C VAL A 221 -14.07 -4.26 -17.91
N MET A 222 -13.80 -4.90 -16.77
CA MET A 222 -13.22 -6.25 -16.75
C MET A 222 -14.08 -7.29 -17.48
N GLY A 223 -15.41 -7.19 -17.39
CA GLY A 223 -16.32 -8.07 -18.12
C GLY A 223 -16.36 -7.78 -19.63
N VAL A 224 -16.15 -6.52 -20.03
CA VAL A 224 -16.14 -6.10 -21.44
C VAL A 224 -14.78 -6.36 -22.11
N LEU A 225 -13.69 -6.30 -21.34
CA LEU A 225 -12.31 -6.50 -21.80
C LEU A 225 -11.64 -7.70 -21.11
N PRO A 226 -12.20 -8.93 -21.21
CA PRO A 226 -11.69 -10.10 -20.50
C PRO A 226 -10.34 -10.60 -21.04
N HIS A 227 -9.90 -10.10 -22.20
CA HIS A 227 -8.61 -10.44 -22.80
C HIS A 227 -7.44 -9.68 -22.17
N LEU A 228 -7.69 -8.63 -21.38
CA LEU A 228 -6.65 -7.88 -20.67
C LEU A 228 -6.29 -8.57 -19.35
N ALA A 229 -5.01 -8.52 -18.98
CA ALA A 229 -4.56 -9.06 -17.70
C ALA A 229 -5.20 -8.31 -16.52
N PRO A 230 -5.47 -8.96 -15.38
CA PRO A 230 -6.00 -8.28 -14.19
C PRO A 230 -5.14 -7.09 -13.72
N ALA A 231 -3.82 -7.16 -13.93
CA ALA A 231 -2.89 -6.08 -13.60
C ALA A 231 -3.12 -4.80 -14.41
N CYS A 232 -3.74 -4.88 -15.60
CA CYS A 232 -4.09 -3.72 -16.42
C CYS A 232 -5.15 -2.83 -15.75
N PHE A 233 -5.93 -3.33 -14.78
CA PHE A 233 -7.06 -2.60 -14.22
C PHE A 233 -6.66 -1.87 -12.94
N VAL A 234 -6.67 -0.54 -13.00
CA VAL A 234 -6.28 0.34 -11.89
C VAL A 234 -7.43 1.28 -11.53
N GLN A 235 -7.86 1.25 -10.27
CA GLN A 235 -8.87 2.19 -9.75
C GLN A 235 -8.23 3.55 -9.47
N MET A 236 -8.18 4.43 -10.47
CA MET A 236 -7.65 5.78 -10.31
C MET A 236 -8.51 6.68 -9.41
N GLY A 237 -9.80 6.36 -9.23
CA GLY A 237 -10.72 7.17 -8.42
C GLY A 237 -10.90 8.57 -9.02
N ASP A 238 -10.29 9.57 -8.36
CA ASP A 238 -10.29 10.98 -8.78
C ASP A 238 -8.88 11.50 -9.19
N PHE A 239 -7.87 10.62 -9.25
CA PHE A 239 -6.45 10.98 -9.43
C PHE A 239 -5.97 10.84 -10.88
N LEU A 240 -6.75 11.34 -11.85
CA LEU A 240 -6.46 11.15 -13.28
C LEU A 240 -5.07 11.68 -13.68
N LYS A 241 -4.74 12.92 -13.30
CA LYS A 241 -3.46 13.54 -13.69
C LYS A 241 -2.27 12.67 -13.27
N TYR A 242 -2.24 12.23 -12.02
CA TYR A 242 -1.18 11.39 -11.50
C TYR A 242 -1.12 10.01 -12.16
N ALA A 243 -2.28 9.45 -12.51
CA ALA A 243 -2.33 8.21 -13.27
C ALA A 243 -1.69 8.40 -14.65
N LEU A 244 -2.11 9.42 -15.41
CA LEU A 244 -1.58 9.71 -16.74
C LEU A 244 -0.08 10.05 -16.72
N ASP A 245 0.37 10.88 -15.78
CA ASP A 245 1.80 11.18 -15.59
C ASP A 245 2.62 9.89 -15.38
N THR A 246 2.06 8.93 -14.63
CA THR A 246 2.70 7.63 -14.38
C THR A 246 2.69 6.73 -15.62
N VAL A 247 1.57 6.69 -16.37
CA VAL A 247 1.47 5.97 -17.65
C VAL A 247 2.54 6.44 -18.62
N VAL A 248 2.67 7.76 -18.79
CA VAL A 248 3.68 8.37 -19.66
C VAL A 248 5.09 8.02 -19.19
N LYS A 249 5.36 8.18 -17.89
CA LYS A 249 6.65 7.82 -17.29
C LYS A 249 7.02 6.34 -17.53
N CYS A 250 6.03 5.45 -17.50
CA CYS A 250 6.21 4.02 -17.70
C CYS A 250 6.20 3.58 -19.17
N GLY A 251 5.97 4.51 -20.13
CA GLY A 251 5.95 4.19 -21.56
C GLY A 251 4.78 3.30 -22.00
N ILE A 252 3.68 3.27 -21.25
CA ILE A 252 2.48 2.51 -21.64
C ILE A 252 1.82 3.19 -22.85
N ALA A 253 1.62 2.44 -23.93
CA ALA A 253 1.17 2.97 -25.21
C ALA A 253 -0.33 3.30 -25.27
N ARG A 254 -1.16 2.57 -24.54
CA ARG A 254 -2.62 2.70 -24.59
C ARG A 254 -3.24 2.90 -23.21
N VAL A 255 -4.13 3.87 -23.11
CA VAL A 255 -4.97 4.09 -21.92
C VAL A 255 -6.43 3.90 -22.30
N ILE A 256 -7.14 3.09 -21.52
CA ILE A 256 -8.59 2.93 -21.61
C ILE A 256 -9.19 3.53 -20.34
N ILE A 257 -10.13 4.46 -20.47
CA ILE A 257 -10.79 5.07 -19.31
C ILE A 257 -12.17 4.45 -19.12
N GLY A 258 -12.33 3.75 -18.00
CA GLY A 258 -13.62 3.27 -17.51
C GLY A 258 -14.22 4.25 -16.51
N GLY A 259 -15.21 5.03 -16.90
CA GLY A 259 -15.86 5.99 -15.99
C GLY A 259 -17.37 5.89 -15.96
N MET A 260 -17.97 6.33 -14.84
CA MET A 260 -19.38 6.73 -14.88
C MET A 260 -19.50 8.04 -15.66
N VAL A 261 -20.58 8.17 -16.44
CA VAL A 261 -20.86 9.32 -17.34
C VAL A 261 -20.52 10.65 -16.67
N GLY A 262 -21.05 10.95 -15.48
CA GLY A 262 -20.80 12.22 -14.80
C GLY A 262 -19.36 12.51 -14.38
N LYS A 263 -18.51 11.48 -14.21
CA LYS A 263 -17.05 11.68 -13.97
C LYS A 263 -16.30 11.88 -15.29
N LEU A 264 -16.69 11.18 -16.35
CA LEU A 264 -16.10 11.34 -17.69
C LEU A 264 -16.33 12.75 -18.23
N THR A 265 -17.49 13.34 -17.97
CA THR A 265 -17.76 14.74 -18.30
C THR A 265 -16.79 15.69 -17.63
N LYS A 266 -16.54 15.52 -16.33
CA LYS A 266 -15.63 16.40 -15.58
C LYS A 266 -14.20 16.30 -16.09
N ILE A 267 -13.78 15.10 -16.46
CA ILE A 267 -12.48 14.86 -17.11
C ILE A 267 -12.42 15.60 -18.45
N ALA A 268 -13.46 15.49 -19.27
CA ALA A 268 -13.55 16.21 -20.54
C ALA A 268 -13.54 17.73 -20.40
N GLN A 269 -14.06 18.27 -19.29
CA GLN A 269 -14.02 19.70 -18.96
C GLN A 269 -12.63 20.20 -18.53
N GLY A 270 -11.60 19.35 -18.52
CA GLY A 270 -10.25 19.71 -18.11
C GLY A 270 -10.06 19.74 -16.58
N GLU A 271 -10.99 19.21 -15.79
CA GLU A 271 -10.81 19.13 -14.34
C GLU A 271 -9.85 17.99 -13.97
N THR A 272 -8.80 18.33 -13.22
CA THR A 272 -7.75 17.40 -12.79
C THR A 272 -8.10 16.62 -11.53
N ILE A 273 -9.26 16.91 -10.89
CA ILE A 273 -9.78 16.26 -9.67
C ILE A 273 -11.32 16.11 -9.77
N THR A 274 -11.83 14.89 -9.90
CA THR A 274 -13.25 14.61 -10.24
C THR A 274 -14.21 14.53 -9.03
N HIS A 275 -14.05 15.37 -8.01
CA HIS A 275 -14.94 15.34 -6.84
C HIS A 275 -16.38 15.83 -7.15
N ALA A 276 -17.38 15.13 -6.62
CA ALA A 276 -18.80 15.34 -6.94
C ALA A 276 -19.37 16.72 -6.54
N HIS A 277 -18.76 17.42 -5.59
CA HIS A 277 -19.41 18.57 -4.90
C HIS A 277 -19.10 19.96 -5.46
N ARG A 278 -18.24 20.12 -6.48
CA ARG A 278 -17.76 21.47 -6.84
C ARG A 278 -18.45 22.10 -8.04
N ASN A 279 -18.86 21.34 -9.06
CA ASN A 279 -19.59 21.86 -10.21
C ASN A 279 -20.54 20.81 -10.82
N PRO A 280 -21.70 21.24 -11.36
CA PRO A 280 -22.62 20.39 -12.10
C PRO A 280 -21.96 19.86 -13.38
N VAL A 281 -22.42 18.69 -13.80
CA VAL A 281 -22.00 18.01 -15.02
C VAL A 281 -22.42 18.87 -16.22
N ASP A 282 -21.46 19.26 -17.08
CA ASP A 282 -21.76 19.94 -18.33
C ASP A 282 -22.23 18.92 -19.38
N THR A 283 -23.56 18.82 -19.47
CA THR A 283 -24.24 17.91 -20.37
C THR A 283 -24.02 18.25 -21.84
N ASP A 284 -23.66 19.49 -22.16
CA ASP A 284 -23.52 19.96 -23.53
C ASP A 284 -22.17 19.51 -24.11
N LEU A 285 -21.09 19.64 -23.33
CA LEU A 285 -19.79 19.05 -23.68
C LEU A 285 -19.85 17.52 -23.80
N LEU A 286 -20.66 16.88 -22.94
CA LEU A 286 -20.90 15.43 -22.97
C LEU A 286 -21.59 14.99 -24.26
N ALA A 287 -22.58 15.76 -24.72
CA ALA A 287 -23.31 15.50 -25.95
C ALA A 287 -22.44 15.72 -27.19
N GLU A 288 -21.58 16.74 -27.16
CA GLU A 288 -20.62 17.04 -28.23
C GLU A 288 -19.57 15.92 -28.39
N ILE A 289 -18.99 15.47 -27.28
CA ILE A 289 -18.02 14.37 -27.29
C ILE A 289 -18.69 13.06 -27.72
N ALA A 290 -19.88 12.75 -27.20
CA ALA A 290 -20.63 11.57 -27.62
C ALA A 290 -20.94 11.61 -29.13
N GLY A 291 -21.34 12.78 -29.65
CA GLY A 291 -21.61 12.97 -31.08
C GLY A 291 -20.37 12.77 -31.96
N SER A 292 -19.19 13.24 -31.52
CA SER A 292 -17.94 13.17 -32.30
C SER A 292 -17.37 11.75 -32.49
N VAL A 293 -17.77 10.78 -31.63
CA VAL A 293 -17.38 9.36 -31.75
C VAL A 293 -18.52 8.47 -32.25
N GLY A 294 -19.59 9.06 -32.80
CA GLY A 294 -20.74 8.33 -33.35
C GLY A 294 -21.74 7.81 -32.31
N GLY A 295 -21.64 8.26 -31.06
CA GLY A 295 -22.59 7.95 -29.99
C GLY A 295 -23.87 8.77 -30.10
N PHE A 296 -25.03 8.12 -29.95
CA PHE A 296 -26.34 8.77 -29.98
C PHE A 296 -26.81 9.11 -28.56
N CYS A 297 -26.79 10.39 -28.19
CA CYS A 297 -27.34 10.87 -26.91
C CYS A 297 -28.85 11.16 -27.05
N ARG A 298 -29.70 10.23 -26.61
CA ARG A 298 -31.16 10.44 -26.54
C ARG A 298 -31.55 10.87 -25.12
N GLY A 299 -31.73 12.18 -24.92
CA GLY A 299 -32.49 12.78 -23.83
C GLY A 299 -31.94 12.60 -22.41
N MET A 300 -31.03 13.46 -21.97
CA MET A 300 -30.94 13.79 -20.53
C MET A 300 -32.06 14.79 -20.20
N GLN A 301 -33.26 14.28 -19.96
CA GLN A 301 -34.32 15.10 -19.37
C GLN A 301 -33.85 15.62 -18.02
N ARG A 302 -33.85 16.94 -17.87
CA ARG A 302 -33.75 17.61 -16.56
C ARG A 302 -34.86 17.07 -15.67
N HIS A 303 -34.55 16.08 -14.84
CA HIS A 303 -35.36 15.81 -13.66
C HIS A 303 -34.95 16.83 -12.62
N SER A 304 -35.54 18.02 -12.75
CA SER A 304 -35.74 18.93 -11.64
C SER A 304 -36.73 18.24 -10.70
N ALA A 305 -36.25 17.75 -9.56
CA ALA A 305 -37.12 17.42 -8.43
C ALA A 305 -36.30 17.60 -7.14
N ILE A 306 -36.60 18.73 -6.48
CA ILE A 306 -36.73 18.99 -5.04
C ILE A 306 -35.92 18.08 -4.10
#